data_AF-A0A442RNX3-F1
#
_entry.id   AF-A0A442RNX3-F1
#
_cell.length_a   1.000
_cell.length_b   1.000
_cell.length_c   1.000
_cell.angle_alpha   90.00
_cell.angle_beta   90.00
_cell.angle_gamma   90.00
#
_symmetry.space_group_name_H-M   'P 1'
#
loop_
_entity.id
_entity.type
_entity.pdbx_description
1 polymer ?
#
loop_
_entity_poly.entity_id
_entity_poly.type
_entity_poly.pdbx_seq_one_letter_code
_entity_poly.pdbx_strand_id
1 'polypeptide(L)'
;MSVAGDKIPAFAYVVCDITPSMHAELKMSDAMPTPDQRSYYGYHRTFGIYFEVIDYGRLLADAKRRNRVFFDRLNLMDAQLP
;
A
#
# COMPACT_ATOMS: atom_id res chain seq x y z
N MET A 1 26.21 0.79 -7.69
CA MET A 1 26.25 0.62 -6.23
C MET A 1 25.10 1.44 -5.65
N SER A 2 24.22 0.82 -4.86
CA SER A 2 23.10 1.55 -4.25
C SER A 2 23.66 2.55 -3.24
N VAL A 3 23.42 3.85 -3.46
CA VAL A 3 23.81 4.93 -2.54
C VAL A 3 22.71 5.04 -1.49
N ALA A 4 22.58 4.05 -0.61
CA ALA A 4 21.76 4.15 0.58
C ALA A 4 22.68 4.56 1.73
N GLY A 5 22.81 5.87 1.97
CA GLY A 5 23.49 6.39 3.16
C GLY A 5 22.53 6.48 4.34
N ASP A 6 23.05 6.43 5.57
CA ASP A 6 22.28 6.44 6.84
C ASP A 6 21.29 7.61 7.01
N LYS A 7 21.37 8.63 6.14
CA LYS A 7 20.51 9.83 6.16
C LYS A 7 19.39 9.81 5.13
N ILE A 8 19.33 8.80 4.25
CA ILE A 8 18.31 8.72 3.20
C ILE A 8 17.09 8.00 3.78
N PRO A 9 15.92 8.65 3.85
CA PRO A 9 14.72 8.00 4.34
C PRO A 9 14.35 6.77 3.52
N ALA A 10 13.98 5.68 4.20
CA ALA A 10 13.47 4.49 3.54
C ALA A 10 11.98 4.63 3.22
N PHE A 11 11.51 3.86 2.25
CA PHE A 11 10.09 3.69 1.95
C PHE A 11 9.64 2.28 2.33
N ALA A 12 8.56 2.18 3.10
CA ALA A 12 7.97 0.92 3.53
C ALA A 12 6.53 0.81 3.02
N TYR A 13 6.23 -0.29 2.33
CA TYR A 13 4.88 -0.63 1.92
C TYR A 13 4.39 -1.82 2.75
N VAL A 14 3.27 -1.66 3.44
CA VAL A 14 2.63 -2.70 4.24
C VAL A 14 1.33 -3.08 3.54
N VAL A 15 1.26 -4.31 3.03
CA VAL A 15 0.06 -4.83 2.36
C VAL A 15 -0.61 -5.82 3.30
N CYS A 16 -1.81 -5.50 3.77
CA CYS A 16 -2.54 -6.30 4.74
C CYS A 16 -4.03 -5.95 4.76
N ASP A 17 -4.84 -6.79 5.39
CA ASP A 17 -6.22 -6.42 5.72
C ASP A 17 -6.22 -5.35 6.81
N ILE A 18 -6.93 -4.25 6.57
CA ILE A 18 -7.02 -3.15 7.56
C ILE A 18 -8.17 -3.46 8.51
N THR A 19 -7.87 -4.24 9.55
CA THR A 19 -8.81 -4.60 10.61
C THR A 19 -9.09 -3.41 11.55
N PRO A 20 -10.15 -3.45 12.38
CA PRO A 20 -10.42 -2.40 13.36
C PRO A 20 -9.26 -2.13 14.32
N SER A 21 -8.51 -3.16 14.71
CA SER A 21 -7.31 -2.99 15.54
C SER A 21 -6.18 -2.28 14.77
N MET A 22 -5.96 -2.63 13.50
CA MET A 22 -5.00 -1.94 12.64
C MET A 22 -5.36 -0.47 12.47
N HIS A 23 -6.64 -0.12 12.27
CA HIS A 23 -7.08 1.27 12.21
C HIS A 23 -6.73 2.06 13.49
N ALA A 24 -6.85 1.44 14.66
CA ALA A 24 -6.48 2.07 15.93
C ALA A 24 -4.97 2.33 16.00
N GLU A 25 -4.13 1.35 15.65
CA GLU A 25 -2.67 1.50 15.62
C GLU A 25 -2.22 2.59 14.63
N LEU A 26 -2.83 2.63 13.45
CA LEU A 26 -2.53 3.64 12.43
C LEU A 26 -2.91 5.05 12.90
N LYS A 27 -4.03 5.18 13.61
CA LYS A 27 -4.43 6.45 14.23
C LYS A 27 -3.47 6.87 15.35
N MET A 28 -3.02 5.93 16.19
CA MET A 28 -2.02 6.18 17.24
C MET A 28 -0.66 6.58 16.65
N SER A 29 -0.37 6.17 15.41
CA SER A 29 0.86 6.46 14.69
C SER A 29 0.80 7.76 13.84
N ASP A 30 -0.25 8.58 14.00
CA ASP A 30 -0.52 9.77 13.17
C ASP A 30 -0.54 9.49 11.66
N ALA A 31 -0.94 8.28 11.26
CA ALA A 31 -1.06 7.94 9.85
C ALA A 31 -2.27 8.65 9.23
N MET A 32 -2.08 9.24 8.04
CA MET A 32 -3.11 9.92 7.30
C MET A 32 -3.91 8.92 6.47
N PRO A 33 -5.25 8.83 6.66
CA PRO A 33 -6.10 7.97 5.84
C PRO A 33 -6.25 8.55 4.43
N THR A 34 -6.45 7.68 3.45
CA THR A 34 -6.96 8.09 2.14
C THR A 34 -8.46 8.42 2.20
N PRO A 35 -9.03 9.17 1.25
CA PRO A 35 -10.45 9.54 1.27
C PRO A 35 -11.42 8.37 1.32
N ASP A 36 -11.04 7.23 0.75
CA ASP A 36 -11.80 5.97 0.75
C ASP A 36 -11.52 5.10 1.98
N GLN A 37 -10.65 5.54 2.90
CA GLN A 37 -10.24 4.84 4.14
C GLN A 37 -9.66 3.44 3.95
N ARG A 38 -9.29 3.07 2.72
CA ARG A 38 -8.73 1.76 2.37
C ARG A 38 -7.21 1.74 2.35
N SER A 39 -6.56 2.86 2.64
CA SER A 39 -5.11 2.93 2.83
C SER A 39 -4.76 4.08 3.75
N TYR A 40 -3.55 4.03 4.30
CA TYR A 40 -2.98 5.02 5.18
C TYR A 40 -1.55 5.33 4.75
N TYR A 41 -1.07 6.53 4.99
CA TYR A 41 0.31 6.91 4.72
C TYR A 41 0.85 7.84 5.79
N GLY A 42 2.17 7.89 5.93
CA GLY A 42 2.78 8.76 6.93
C GLY A 42 4.30 8.74 6.88
N TYR A 43 4.90 9.48 7.81
CA TYR A 43 6.33 9.52 8.01
C TYR A 43 6.65 9.23 9.47
N HIS A 44 7.33 8.11 9.72
CA HIS A 44 7.75 7.72 11.05
C HIS A 44 9.10 8.37 11.39
N ARG A 45 9.04 9.49 12.13
CA ARG A 45 10.21 10.33 12.43
C ARG A 45 11.34 9.60 13.15
N THR A 46 11.01 8.69 14.06
CA THR A 46 11.99 7.93 14.86
C THR A 46 12.88 7.04 14.01
N PHE A 47 12.31 6.44 12.96
CA PHE A 47 13.03 5.52 12.08
C PHE A 47 13.43 6.17 10.74
N GLY A 48 12.95 7.38 10.46
CA GLY A 48 13.20 8.04 9.20
C GLY A 48 12.56 7.33 8.01
N ILE A 49 11.34 6.81 8.17
CA ILE A 49 10.69 5.97 7.16
C ILE A 49 9.39 6.61 6.70
N TYR A 50 9.23 6.77 5.40
CA TYR A 50 7.92 6.98 4.78
C TYR A 50 7.23 5.63 4.67
N PHE A 51 5.99 5.54 5.13
CA PHE A 51 5.23 4.32 5.06
C PHE A 51 3.87 4.52 4.39
N GLU A 52 3.43 3.47 3.70
CA GLU A 52 2.07 3.36 3.16
C GLU A 52 1.52 1.98 3.53
N VAL A 53 0.36 1.96 4.18
CA VAL A 53 -0.39 0.75 4.52
C VAL A 53 -1.58 0.63 3.59
N ILE A 54 -1.65 -0.46 2.83
CA ILE A 54 -2.59 -0.62 1.72
C ILE A 54 -3.41 -1.89 1.94
N ASP A 55 -4.74 -1.75 1.87
CA ASP A 55 -5.65 -2.90 1.81
C ASP A 55 -5.36 -3.75 0.57
N TYR A 56 -5.20 -5.06 0.76
CA TYR A 56 -4.88 -5.98 -0.35
C TYR A 56 -5.98 -5.96 -1.43
N GLY A 57 -7.25 -5.95 -1.02
CA GLY A 57 -8.39 -5.92 -1.94
C GLY A 57 -8.39 -4.66 -2.82
N ARG A 58 -8.10 -3.51 -2.21
CA ARG A 58 -7.90 -2.25 -2.94
C ARG A 58 -6.73 -2.35 -3.91
N LEU A 59 -5.56 -2.79 -3.45
CA LEU A 59 -4.36 -2.89 -4.29
C LEU A 59 -4.64 -3.71 -5.55
N LEU A 60 -5.29 -4.87 -5.37
CA LEU A 60 -5.66 -5.75 -6.47
C LEU A 60 -6.68 -5.10 -7.41
N ALA A 61 -7.72 -4.45 -6.87
CA ALA A 61 -8.73 -3.77 -7.67
C ALA A 61 -8.12 -2.62 -8.51
N ASP A 62 -7.22 -1.84 -7.91
CA ASP A 62 -6.55 -0.73 -8.58
C ASP A 62 -5.55 -1.22 -9.63
N ALA A 63 -4.86 -2.34 -9.38
CA ALA A 63 -4.00 -2.99 -10.37
C ALA A 63 -4.81 -3.50 -11.57
N LYS A 64 -5.92 -4.19 -11.34
CA LYS A 64 -6.82 -4.67 -12.40
C LYS A 64 -7.39 -3.53 -13.23
N ARG A 65 -7.80 -2.42 -12.59
CA ARG A 65 -8.39 -1.27 -13.27
C ARG A 65 -7.35 -0.52 -14.13
N ARG A 66 -6.16 -0.26 -13.58
CA ARG A 66 -5.11 0.51 -14.28
C ARG A 66 -4.45 -0.29 -15.40
N ASN A 67 -4.28 -1.60 -15.22
CA ASN A 67 -3.59 -2.46 -16.19
C ASN A 67 -4.57 -3.27 -17.04
N ARG A 68 -5.82 -2.83 -17.16
CA ARG A 68 -6.87 -3.61 -17.82
C ARG A 68 -6.47 -4.03 -19.23
N VAL A 69 -6.11 -3.05 -20.07
CA VAL A 69 -5.72 -3.29 -21.46
C VAL A 69 -4.49 -4.20 -21.55
N PHE A 70 -3.54 -4.08 -20.62
CA PHE A 70 -2.35 -4.92 -20.57
C PHE A 70 -2.71 -6.39 -20.27
N PHE A 71 -3.55 -6.63 -19.27
CA PHE A 71 -3.99 -7.99 -18.94
C PHE A 71 -4.91 -8.60 -20.00
N ASP A 72 -5.72 -7.79 -20.68
CA ASP A 72 -6.51 -8.22 -21.85
C ASP A 72 -5.58 -8.76 -22.95
N ARG A 73 -4.48 -8.05 -23.24
CA ARG A 73 -3.50 -8.44 -24.26
C ARG A 73 -2.70 -9.69 -23.91
N LEU A 74 -2.52 -9.95 -22.62
CA LEU A 74 -1.87 -11.17 -22.12
C LEU A 74 -2.85 -12.33 -21.92
N ASN A 75 -4.14 -12.14 -22.22
CA ASN A 75 -5.19 -13.12 -22.00
C ASN A 75 -5.30 -13.59 -20.54
N LEU A 76 -5.06 -12.68 -19.59
CA LEU A 76 -5.04 -12.93 -18.15
C LEU A 76 -6.35 -12.51 -17.43
N MET A 77 -7.36 -12.03 -18.16
CA MET A 77 -8.63 -11.62 -17.56
C MET A 77 -9.57 -12.78 -17.19
N ASP A 78 -9.29 -13.98 -17.68
CA ASP A 78 -10.14 -15.16 -17.46
C ASP A 78 -9.80 -15.93 -16.17
N ALA A 79 -8.76 -15.51 -15.43
CA ALA A 79 -8.45 -16.05 -14.11
C ALA A 79 -9.36 -15.45 -13.03
N GLN A 80 -10.67 -15.70 -13.16
CA GLN A 80 -11.55 -15.72 -12.00
C GLN A 80 -11.19 -16.99 -11.21
N LEU A 81 -10.23 -16.88 -10.28
CA LEU A 81 -10.12 -17.91 -9.25
C LEU A 81 -11.45 -17.97 -8.48
N PRO A 82 -11.93 -19.18 -8.15
CA PRO A 82 -13.15 -19.38 -7.37
C PRO A 82 -13.12 -18.66 -6.03
#